data_AF-A0A831YQP2-F1
#
_entry.id   AF-A0A831YQP2-F1
#
_cell.length_a   1.000
_cell.length_b   1.000
_cell.length_c   1.000
_cell.angle_alpha   90.00
_cell.angle_beta   90.00
_cell.angle_gamma   90.00
#
_symmetry.space_group_name_H-M   'P 1'
#
loop_
_entity.id
_entity.type
_entity.pdbx_description
1 polymer ?
#
loop_
_entity_poly.entity_id
_entity_poly.type
_entity_poly.pdbx_seq_one_letter_code
_entity_poly.pdbx_strand_id
1 'polypeptide(L)'
;MPRHYKTKSKVEEIALQRSQFDILYPPTEKIKTIVVENFPTLGKVTALRFLEWVQKNPGGVISLPTGKTPEYFIKWTEYILKHWEEKRIQKLLEEWGLDTAKKPDMRSLYFVQIDEFYPINPWQHNSFYFYVNQFYIEGFGLDPDKALLIDSSKIGIPEGETLESIWPENKVDITLRYRKATTRLEA
;
A
#
# COMPACT_ATOMS: atom_id res chain seq x y z
N MET A 1 13.10 13.09 16.88
CA MET A 1 12.20 12.51 17.90
C MET A 1 11.36 11.41 17.26
N PRO A 2 11.11 10.28 17.94
CA PRO A 2 10.24 9.24 17.41
C PRO A 2 8.82 9.79 17.18
N ARG A 3 8.20 9.44 16.04
CA ARG A 3 6.80 9.78 15.78
C ARG A 3 5.89 8.89 16.61
N HIS A 4 4.89 9.48 17.25
CA HIS A 4 3.84 8.75 17.96
C HIS A 4 2.55 8.79 17.15
N TYR A 5 2.09 7.63 16.70
CA TYR A 5 0.86 7.51 15.92
C TYR A 5 -0.37 7.30 16.81
N LYS A 6 -1.48 7.95 16.46
CA LYS A 6 -2.80 7.72 17.06
C LYS A 6 -3.42 6.49 16.41
N THR A 7 -3.51 5.40 17.17
CA THR A 7 -3.99 4.10 16.67
C THR A 7 -5.43 3.77 17.01
N LYS A 8 -6.03 4.42 18.01
CA LYS A 8 -7.45 4.19 18.38
C LYS A 8 -8.39 4.48 17.21
N SER A 9 -9.36 3.59 17.00
CA SER A 9 -10.19 3.56 15.79
C SER A 9 -11.65 3.33 16.12
N LYS A 10 -12.50 4.26 15.68
CA LYS A 10 -13.95 4.10 15.76
C LYS A 10 -14.45 3.13 14.69
N VAL A 11 -13.77 3.09 13.54
CA VAL A 11 -14.06 2.15 12.46
C VAL A 11 -13.89 0.70 12.93
N GLU A 12 -12.83 0.40 13.68
CA GLU A 12 -12.59 -0.95 14.23
C GLU A 12 -13.63 -1.31 15.29
N GLU A 13 -14.01 -0.38 16.17
CA GLU A 13 -15.08 -0.59 17.15
C GLU A 13 -16.41 -0.95 16.46
N ILE A 14 -16.79 -0.19 15.44
CA ILE A 14 -18.04 -0.42 14.68
C ILE A 14 -17.94 -1.72 13.88
N ALA A 15 -16.80 -2.02 13.27
CA ALA A 15 -16.59 -3.26 12.54
C ALA A 15 -16.71 -4.48 13.46
N LEU A 16 -16.17 -4.40 14.68
CA LEU A 16 -16.29 -5.45 15.68
C LEU A 16 -17.74 -5.63 16.15
N GLN A 17 -18.47 -4.54 16.40
CA GLN A 17 -19.90 -4.61 16.76
C GLN A 17 -20.77 -5.25 15.67
N ARG A 18 -20.36 -5.13 14.40
CA ARG A 18 -21.01 -5.77 13.26
C ARG A 18 -20.50 -7.18 12.98
N SER A 19 -19.43 -7.61 13.65
CA SER A 19 -18.89 -8.96 13.51
C SER A 19 -19.77 -9.96 14.25
N GLN A 20 -19.86 -11.18 13.73
CA GLN A 20 -20.50 -12.30 14.42
C GLN A 20 -19.56 -12.96 15.45
N PHE A 21 -18.31 -12.53 15.49
CA PHE A 21 -17.25 -13.11 16.31
C PHE A 21 -16.71 -12.08 17.31
N ASP A 22 -16.27 -12.57 18.47
CA ASP A 22 -15.53 -11.79 19.44
C ASP A 22 -14.15 -11.44 18.89
N ILE A 23 -13.56 -10.37 19.43
CA ILE A 23 -12.25 -9.87 18.97
C ILE A 23 -11.10 -10.86 19.24
N LEU A 24 -11.25 -11.75 20.22
CA LEU A 24 -10.22 -12.70 20.65
C LEU A 24 -10.82 -13.83 21.51
N TYR A 25 -10.43 -15.08 21.24
CA TYR A 25 -10.82 -16.27 21.99
C TYR A 25 -9.62 -16.87 22.76
N PRO A 26 -9.34 -16.42 24.00
CA PRO A 26 -8.27 -16.97 24.83
C PRO A 26 -8.61 -18.38 25.36
N PRO A 27 -7.60 -19.21 25.70
CA PRO A 27 -6.18 -18.90 25.69
C PRO A 27 -5.49 -19.12 24.34
N THR A 28 -6.17 -19.74 23.37
CA THR A 28 -5.58 -20.18 22.11
C THR A 28 -5.19 -18.99 21.24
N GLU A 29 -6.09 -18.03 21.06
CA GLU A 29 -5.81 -16.88 20.21
C GLU A 29 -4.95 -15.85 20.92
N LYS A 30 -3.98 -15.30 20.18
CA LYS A 30 -3.02 -14.27 20.67
C LYS A 30 -3.10 -12.95 19.90
N ILE A 31 -3.86 -12.93 18.80
CA ILE A 31 -3.95 -11.79 17.89
C ILE A 31 -5.42 -11.41 17.75
N LYS A 32 -5.72 -10.14 17.98
CA LYS A 32 -7.05 -9.58 17.81
C LYS A 32 -7.46 -9.67 16.36
N THR A 33 -8.65 -10.19 16.10
CA THR A 33 -9.17 -10.37 14.75
C THR A 33 -10.55 -9.74 14.63
N ILE A 34 -10.81 -9.08 13.51
CA ILE A 34 -12.15 -8.60 13.15
C ILE A 34 -12.57 -9.38 11.92
N VAL A 35 -13.60 -10.21 12.07
CA VAL A 35 -14.14 -11.01 10.97
C VAL A 35 -15.24 -10.21 10.28
N VAL A 36 -15.17 -10.15 8.96
CA VAL A 36 -16.16 -9.50 8.09
C VAL A 36 -16.76 -10.52 7.13
N GLU A 37 -17.94 -10.21 6.61
CA GLU A 37 -18.74 -11.15 5.82
C GLU A 37 -18.07 -11.61 4.52
N ASN A 38 -17.36 -10.72 3.83
CA ASN A 38 -16.76 -11.01 2.53
C ASN A 38 -15.62 -10.03 2.18
N PHE A 39 -14.91 -10.37 1.10
CA PHE A 39 -13.74 -9.64 0.63
C PHE A 39 -14.02 -8.18 0.19
N PRO A 40 -15.13 -7.86 -0.51
CA PRO A 40 -15.53 -6.46 -0.74
C PRO A 40 -15.74 -5.65 0.55
N THR A 41 -16.40 -6.24 1.55
CA THR A 41 -16.60 -5.60 2.87
C THR A 41 -15.27 -5.39 3.59
N LEU A 42 -14.34 -6.34 3.51
CA LEU A 42 -12.98 -6.18 4.04
C LEU A 42 -12.31 -4.94 3.43
N GLY A 43 -12.29 -4.83 2.10
CA GLY A 43 -11.70 -3.67 1.43
C GLY A 43 -12.33 -2.34 1.84
N LYS A 44 -13.66 -2.30 1.99
CA LYS A 44 -14.39 -1.10 2.45
C LYS A 44 -13.99 -0.70 3.87
N VAL A 45 -13.99 -1.65 4.81
CA VAL A 45 -13.65 -1.37 6.22
C VAL A 45 -12.19 -0.96 6.34
N THR A 46 -11.27 -1.61 5.61
CA THR A 46 -9.86 -1.22 5.57
C THR A 46 -9.69 0.19 4.99
N ALA A 47 -10.43 0.57 3.94
CA ALA A 47 -10.37 1.92 3.35
C ALA A 47 -10.86 2.98 4.36
N LEU A 48 -12.00 2.76 5.00
CA LEU A 48 -12.53 3.65 6.04
C LEU A 48 -11.55 3.79 7.20
N ARG A 49 -10.96 2.67 7.64
CA ARG A 49 -9.99 2.64 8.72
C ARG A 49 -8.73 3.42 8.36
N PHE A 50 -8.24 3.25 7.14
CA PHE A 50 -7.08 3.96 6.62
C PHE A 50 -7.33 5.47 6.57
N LEU A 51 -8.45 5.91 6.01
CA LEU A 51 -8.78 7.34 5.93
C LEU A 51 -8.96 7.97 7.32
N GLU A 52 -9.59 7.26 8.26
CA GLU A 52 -9.68 7.68 9.66
C GLU A 52 -8.29 7.82 10.30
N TRP A 53 -7.38 6.89 10.01
CA TRP A 53 -5.99 6.97 10.48
C TRP A 53 -5.29 8.20 9.89
N VAL A 54 -5.45 8.49 8.59
CA VAL A 54 -4.85 9.66 7.94
C VAL A 54 -5.37 10.96 8.54
N GLN A 55 -6.68 11.09 8.84
CA GLN A 55 -7.24 12.26 9.54
C GLN A 55 -6.54 12.53 10.88
N LYS A 56 -6.16 11.47 11.58
CA LYS A 56 -5.53 11.51 12.90
C LYS A 56 -4.01 11.65 12.84
N ASN A 57 -3.40 11.29 11.72
CA ASN A 57 -1.95 11.19 11.54
C ASN A 57 -1.48 11.85 10.22
N PRO A 58 -1.76 13.15 9.99
CA PRO A 58 -1.20 13.85 8.85
C PRO A 58 0.33 13.79 8.89
N GLY A 59 0.96 13.64 7.74
CA GLY A 59 2.40 13.44 7.64
C GLY A 59 2.85 12.00 7.87
N GLY A 60 1.95 11.06 8.17
CA GLY A 60 2.28 9.68 8.51
C GLY A 60 3.06 8.91 7.43
N VAL A 61 3.82 7.90 7.85
CA VAL A 61 4.51 6.99 6.93
C VAL A 61 3.62 5.79 6.65
N ILE A 62 3.43 5.45 5.38
CA ILE A 62 2.61 4.33 4.93
C ILE A 62 3.41 3.43 3.98
N SER A 63 3.01 2.17 3.94
CA SER A 63 3.50 1.19 2.98
C SER A 63 2.32 0.30 2.62
N LEU A 64 1.99 0.24 1.33
CA LEU A 64 0.78 -0.42 0.85
C LEU A 64 1.15 -1.60 -0.06
N PRO A 65 0.45 -2.75 0.05
CA PRO A 65 0.75 -3.94 -0.75
C PRO A 65 0.38 -3.73 -2.23
N THR A 66 0.95 -4.52 -3.13
CA THR A 66 0.56 -4.57 -4.55
C THR A 66 -0.28 -5.81 -4.86
N GLY A 67 -0.71 -5.95 -6.12
CA GLY A 67 -1.43 -7.13 -6.60
C GLY A 67 -2.96 -7.05 -6.49
N LYS A 68 -3.64 -8.21 -6.43
CA LYS A 68 -5.11 -8.30 -6.45
C LYS A 68 -5.76 -8.14 -5.08
N THR A 69 -5.07 -8.55 -4.01
CA THR A 69 -5.58 -8.49 -2.63
C THR A 69 -6.04 -7.09 -2.20
N PRO A 70 -5.35 -5.98 -2.52
CA PRO A 70 -5.80 -4.65 -2.13
C PRO A 70 -6.86 -4.03 -3.07
N GLU A 71 -7.36 -4.71 -4.11
CA GLU A 71 -8.19 -4.11 -5.14
C GLU A 71 -9.43 -3.37 -4.59
N TYR A 72 -10.20 -4.00 -3.69
CA TYR A 72 -11.36 -3.34 -3.09
C TYR A 72 -10.96 -2.20 -2.15
N PHE A 73 -9.84 -2.33 -1.44
CA PHE A 73 -9.30 -1.26 -0.61
C PHE A 73 -8.96 -0.02 -1.44
N ILE A 74 -8.27 -0.21 -2.58
CA ILE A 74 -7.93 0.85 -3.52
C ILE A 74 -9.20 1.52 -4.04
N LYS A 75 -10.12 0.73 -4.63
CA LYS A 75 -11.35 1.25 -5.21
C LYS A 75 -12.19 2.03 -4.21
N TRP A 76 -12.35 1.53 -2.98
CA TRP A 76 -13.10 2.25 -1.94
C TRP A 76 -12.40 3.52 -1.51
N THR A 77 -11.07 3.51 -1.36
CA THR A 77 -10.28 4.68 -0.98
C THR A 77 -10.41 5.79 -2.03
N GLU A 78 -10.18 5.46 -3.31
CA GLU A 78 -10.35 6.39 -4.43
C GLU A 78 -11.78 6.93 -4.52
N TYR A 79 -12.77 6.05 -4.43
CA TYR A 79 -14.18 6.42 -4.51
C TYR A 79 -14.56 7.40 -3.39
N ILE A 80 -14.17 7.11 -2.15
CA ILE A 80 -14.44 8.00 -1.01
C ILE A 80 -13.72 9.35 -1.18
N LEU A 81 -12.45 9.36 -1.57
CA LEU A 81 -11.68 10.59 -1.75
C LEU A 81 -12.24 11.47 -2.88
N LYS A 82 -12.66 10.87 -3.99
CA LYS A 82 -13.23 11.56 -5.15
C LYS A 82 -14.60 12.16 -4.84
N HIS A 83 -15.42 11.43 -4.10
CA HIS A 83 -16.82 11.79 -3.84
C HIS A 83 -17.05 12.33 -2.41
N TRP A 84 -15.99 12.85 -1.77
CA TRP A 84 -16.00 13.26 -0.35
C TRP A 84 -17.13 14.22 0.03
N GLU A 85 -17.46 15.16 -0.85
CA GLU A 85 -18.50 16.18 -0.61
C GLU A 85 -19.92 15.70 -0.92
N GLU A 86 -20.08 14.50 -1.47
CA GLU A 86 -21.41 13.98 -1.78
C GLU A 86 -22.12 13.50 -0.51
N LYS A 87 -23.38 13.92 -0.33
CA LYS A 87 -24.21 13.57 0.84
C LYS A 87 -24.23 12.07 1.16
N ARG A 88 -24.23 11.21 0.12
CA ARG A 88 -24.20 9.75 0.29
C ARG A 88 -22.90 9.29 0.94
N ILE A 89 -21.77 9.86 0.55
CA ILE A 89 -20.45 9.52 1.10
C ILE A 89 -20.31 10.12 2.49
N GLN A 90 -20.72 11.37 2.70
CA GLN A 90 -20.72 11.98 4.03
C GLN A 90 -21.51 11.14 5.04
N LYS A 91 -22.73 10.72 4.67
CA LYS A 91 -23.53 9.82 5.51
C LYS A 91 -22.80 8.50 5.81
N LEU A 92 -22.17 7.89 4.80
CA LEU A 92 -21.38 6.67 5.00
C LEU A 92 -20.24 6.90 5.99
N LEU A 93 -19.52 8.03 5.87
CA LEU A 93 -18.38 8.35 6.73
C LEU A 93 -18.83 8.59 8.18
N GLU A 94 -19.92 9.32 8.39
CA GLU A 94 -20.54 9.55 9.69
C GLU A 94 -21.00 8.24 10.36
N GLU A 95 -21.64 7.34 9.60
CA GLU A 95 -22.05 6.01 10.08
C GLU A 95 -20.88 5.14 10.55
N TRP A 96 -19.67 5.43 10.07
CA TRP A 96 -18.42 4.76 10.45
C TRP A 96 -17.54 5.59 11.38
N GLY A 97 -18.03 6.75 11.84
CA GLY A 97 -17.36 7.59 12.84
C GLY A 97 -16.20 8.44 12.32
N LEU A 98 -16.13 8.69 11.00
CA LEU A 98 -15.18 9.63 10.41
C LEU A 98 -15.71 11.06 10.47
N ASP A 99 -14.80 12.03 10.62
CA ASP A 99 -15.12 13.45 10.58
C ASP A 99 -15.28 13.93 9.13
N THR A 100 -16.51 14.17 8.69
CA THR A 100 -16.81 14.61 7.32
C THR A 100 -16.32 16.01 7.01
N ALA A 101 -16.13 16.86 8.02
CA ALA A 101 -15.61 18.22 7.85
C ALA A 101 -14.11 18.24 7.56
N LYS A 102 -13.39 17.13 7.82
CA LYS A 102 -11.94 17.05 7.65
C LYS A 102 -11.55 16.02 6.60
N LYS A 103 -11.42 16.44 5.34
CA LYS A 103 -10.87 15.55 4.31
C LYS A 103 -9.44 15.09 4.67
N PRO A 104 -9.11 13.79 4.55
CA PRO A 104 -7.77 13.27 4.78
C PRO A 104 -6.72 13.96 3.89
N ASP A 105 -5.64 14.46 4.50
CA ASP A 105 -4.54 15.09 3.76
C ASP A 105 -3.57 14.03 3.21
N MET A 106 -3.92 13.46 2.06
CA MET A 106 -3.14 12.40 1.40
C MET A 106 -1.75 12.87 0.98
N ARG A 107 -1.60 14.13 0.54
CA ARG A 107 -0.33 14.73 0.12
C ARG A 107 0.67 14.90 1.26
N SER A 108 0.19 14.90 2.51
CA SER A 108 1.08 14.95 3.66
C SER A 108 1.86 13.65 3.86
N LEU A 109 1.35 12.51 3.41
CA LEU A 109 1.89 11.18 3.72
C LEU A 109 3.24 10.93 3.05
N TYR A 110 4.06 10.12 3.72
CA TYR A 110 5.30 9.56 3.15
C TYR A 110 5.03 8.12 2.76
N PHE A 111 5.31 7.77 1.50
CA PHE A 111 5.09 6.43 0.98
C PHE A 111 6.40 5.67 0.90
N VAL A 112 6.42 4.40 1.33
CA VAL A 112 7.55 3.50 1.18
C VAL A 112 7.09 2.24 0.46
N GLN A 113 7.67 1.95 -0.70
CA GLN A 113 7.38 0.72 -1.45
C GLN A 113 7.91 -0.51 -0.71
N ILE A 114 7.14 -1.62 -0.72
CA ILE A 114 7.47 -2.85 0.00
C ILE A 114 8.52 -3.67 -0.77
N ASP A 115 8.26 -3.89 -2.05
CA ASP A 115 8.99 -4.85 -2.88
C ASP A 115 8.92 -4.49 -4.38
N GLU A 116 9.76 -5.16 -5.16
CA GLU A 116 9.81 -5.08 -6.63
C GLU A 116 10.41 -6.37 -7.19
N PHE A 117 10.08 -6.71 -8.43
CA PHE A 117 10.78 -7.74 -9.18
C PHE A 117 12.14 -7.22 -9.67
N TYR A 118 13.22 -7.94 -9.38
CA TYR A 118 14.54 -7.59 -9.89
C TYR A 118 15.04 -8.65 -10.86
N PRO A 119 15.51 -8.31 -12.07
CA PRO A 119 15.73 -6.97 -12.63
C PRO A 119 14.62 -6.57 -13.63
N ILE A 120 13.42 -6.17 -13.15
CA ILE A 120 12.35 -5.73 -14.06
C ILE A 120 12.59 -4.30 -14.56
N ASN A 121 12.12 -3.95 -15.76
CA ASN A 121 12.05 -2.55 -16.16
C ASN A 121 10.87 -1.85 -15.44
N PRO A 122 11.10 -0.73 -14.72
CA PRO A 122 10.09 -0.08 -13.88
C PRO A 122 8.90 0.50 -14.65
N TRP A 123 9.00 0.63 -15.98
CA TRP A 123 7.94 1.13 -16.85
C TRP A 123 7.02 0.03 -17.39
N GLN A 124 7.31 -1.23 -17.09
CA GLN A 124 6.44 -2.34 -17.46
C GLN A 124 5.22 -2.43 -16.54
N HIS A 125 4.07 -2.81 -17.08
CA HIS A 125 2.82 -2.94 -16.33
C HIS A 125 2.87 -3.95 -15.17
N ASN A 126 3.80 -4.92 -15.22
CA ASN A 126 4.01 -5.90 -14.15
C ASN A 126 4.96 -5.41 -13.05
N SER A 127 5.60 -4.26 -13.23
CA SER A 127 6.44 -3.64 -12.20
C SER A 127 5.57 -3.11 -11.06
N PHE A 128 6.01 -3.35 -9.84
CA PHE A 128 5.38 -2.78 -8.66
C PHE A 128 5.66 -1.29 -8.52
N TYR A 129 6.78 -0.79 -9.05
CA TYR A 129 7.02 0.64 -9.25
C TYR A 129 5.94 1.26 -10.13
N PHE A 130 5.62 0.65 -11.28
CA PHE A 130 4.52 1.12 -12.14
C PHE A 130 3.17 1.08 -11.41
N TYR A 131 2.86 -0.05 -10.75
CA TYR A 131 1.62 -0.22 -9.99
C TYR A 131 1.44 0.85 -8.91
N VAL A 132 2.48 1.11 -8.12
CA VAL A 132 2.46 2.10 -7.03
C VAL A 132 2.22 3.51 -7.59
N ASN A 133 2.91 3.89 -8.67
CA ASN A 133 2.71 5.20 -9.29
C ASN A 133 1.26 5.38 -9.76
N GLN A 134 0.72 4.39 -10.44
CA GLN A 134 -0.64 4.46 -10.99
C GLN A 134 -1.72 4.44 -9.91
N PHE A 135 -1.73 3.42 -9.03
CA PHE A 135 -2.86 3.19 -8.13
C PHE A 135 -2.75 3.91 -6.79
N TYR A 136 -1.54 4.24 -6.33
CA TYR A 136 -1.34 4.91 -5.05
C TYR A 136 -0.94 6.37 -5.23
N ILE A 137 0.12 6.66 -5.98
CA ILE A 137 0.58 8.05 -6.13
C ILE A 137 -0.47 8.88 -6.86
N GLU A 138 -0.85 8.49 -8.07
CA GLU A 138 -1.90 9.16 -8.84
C GLU A 138 -3.28 8.89 -8.23
N GLY A 139 -3.64 7.62 -8.02
CA GLY A 139 -4.96 7.22 -7.54
C GLY A 139 -5.38 7.86 -6.21
N PHE A 140 -4.49 7.94 -5.23
CA PHE A 140 -4.80 8.55 -3.92
C PHE A 140 -4.41 10.02 -3.82
N GLY A 141 -3.73 10.56 -4.84
CA GLY A 141 -3.20 11.93 -4.83
C GLY A 141 -2.08 12.12 -3.80
N LEU A 142 -1.18 11.15 -3.68
CA LEU A 142 0.01 11.27 -2.84
C LEU A 142 1.03 12.24 -3.47
N ASP A 143 1.99 12.67 -2.66
CA ASP A 143 3.08 13.53 -3.11
C ASP A 143 4.25 12.65 -3.62
N PRO A 144 4.60 12.67 -4.91
CA PRO A 144 5.68 11.86 -5.45
C PRO A 144 7.04 12.20 -4.82
N ASP A 145 7.24 13.46 -4.39
CA ASP A 145 8.48 13.89 -3.72
C ASP A 145 8.60 13.32 -2.29
N LYS A 146 7.53 12.73 -1.76
CA LYS A 146 7.51 12.03 -0.46
C LYS A 146 7.41 10.51 -0.61
N ALA A 147 7.69 9.99 -1.80
CA ALA A 147 7.71 8.56 -2.07
C ALA A 147 9.13 8.03 -2.15
N LEU A 148 9.40 6.94 -1.40
CA LEU A 148 10.60 6.13 -1.54
C LEU A 148 10.22 4.88 -2.34
N LEU A 149 10.56 4.90 -3.62
CA LEU A 149 10.22 3.85 -4.59
C LEU A 149 11.45 3.03 -4.99
N ILE A 150 11.21 1.78 -5.37
CA ILE A 150 12.27 0.86 -5.80
C ILE A 150 12.36 0.93 -7.32
N ASP A 151 13.17 1.86 -7.83
CA ASP A 151 13.49 1.99 -9.26
C ASP A 151 14.68 1.09 -9.60
N SER A 152 14.40 -0.12 -10.06
CA SER A 152 15.40 -1.13 -10.47
C SER A 152 16.34 -0.64 -11.57
N SER A 153 15.95 0.36 -12.38
CA SER A 153 16.81 0.93 -13.41
C SER A 153 17.89 1.88 -12.87
N LYS A 154 17.81 2.22 -11.59
CA LYS A 154 18.77 3.08 -10.88
C LYS A 154 19.47 2.37 -9.73
N ILE A 155 18.73 1.59 -8.96
CA ILE A 155 19.24 0.93 -7.76
C ILE A 155 20.11 -0.26 -8.17
N GLY A 156 21.40 -0.20 -7.84
CA GLY A 156 22.35 -1.27 -8.11
C GLY A 156 22.87 -1.31 -9.55
N ILE A 157 22.57 -0.30 -10.38
CA ILE A 157 23.07 -0.19 -11.75
C ILE A 157 24.35 0.66 -11.75
N PRO A 158 25.49 0.13 -12.23
CA PRO A 158 26.71 0.90 -12.37
C PRO A 158 26.56 2.10 -13.33
N GLU A 159 27.37 3.13 -13.14
CA GLU A 159 27.38 4.30 -14.02
C GLU A 159 27.69 3.90 -15.47
N GLY A 160 26.85 4.35 -16.41
CA GLY A 160 26.98 4.04 -17.84
C GLY A 160 26.39 2.70 -18.26
N GLU A 161 25.96 1.85 -17.32
CA GLU A 161 25.29 0.59 -17.61
C GLU A 161 23.76 0.75 -17.62
N THR A 162 23.08 -0.24 -18.17
CA THR A 162 21.62 -0.34 -18.25
C THR A 162 21.16 -1.71 -17.75
N LEU A 163 19.86 -1.87 -17.48
CA LEU A 163 19.33 -3.20 -17.17
C LEU A 163 19.60 -4.21 -18.29
N GLU A 164 19.51 -3.79 -19.56
CA GLU A 164 19.75 -4.68 -20.71
C GLU A 164 21.22 -5.05 -20.88
N SER A 165 22.16 -4.17 -20.53
CA SER A 165 23.59 -4.50 -20.63
C SER A 165 24.04 -5.48 -19.55
N ILE A 166 23.40 -5.47 -18.38
CA ILE A 166 23.71 -6.36 -17.25
C ILE A 166 22.89 -7.67 -17.34
N TRP A 167 21.63 -7.60 -17.75
CA TRP A 167 20.73 -8.74 -17.94
C TRP A 167 20.18 -8.79 -19.37
N PRO A 168 21.03 -9.11 -20.36
CA PRO A 168 20.60 -9.18 -21.75
C PRO A 168 19.46 -10.18 -21.92
N GLU A 169 18.50 -9.82 -22.77
CA GLU A 169 17.26 -10.59 -23.00
C GLU A 169 16.44 -10.83 -21.71
N ASN A 170 16.63 -10.03 -20.66
CA ASN A 170 16.03 -10.20 -19.32
C ASN A 170 16.32 -11.58 -18.69
N LYS A 171 17.46 -12.20 -19.01
CA LYS A 171 17.85 -13.51 -18.47
C LYS A 171 18.67 -13.36 -17.21
N VAL A 172 18.28 -14.11 -16.18
CA VAL A 172 19.02 -14.22 -14.91
C VAL A 172 19.52 -15.65 -14.76
N ASP A 173 20.84 -15.84 -14.78
CA ASP A 173 21.43 -17.15 -14.53
C ASP A 173 21.52 -17.44 -13.02
N ILE A 174 20.48 -18.09 -12.51
CA ILE A 174 20.41 -18.49 -11.10
C ILE A 174 21.38 -19.62 -10.72
N THR A 175 22.09 -20.23 -11.67
CA THR A 175 23.11 -21.25 -11.40
C THR A 175 24.39 -20.66 -10.83
N LEU A 176 24.64 -19.35 -11.02
CA LEU A 176 25.77 -18.62 -10.44
C LEU A 176 25.80 -18.63 -8.90
N ARG A 177 24.71 -19.07 -8.25
CA ARG A 177 24.68 -19.37 -6.81
C ARG A 177 25.52 -20.59 -6.42
N TYR A 178 25.84 -21.47 -7.37
CA TYR A 178 26.49 -22.76 -7.13
C TYR A 178 27.75 -22.98 -7.98
N ARG A 179 27.97 -22.18 -9.02
CA ARG A 179 29.17 -22.24 -9.85
C ARG A 179 29.86 -20.88 -9.91
N LYS A 180 31.16 -20.90 -10.23
CA LYS A 180 31.91 -19.66 -10.50
C LYS A 180 31.49 -19.07 -11.85
N ALA A 181 31.59 -17.74 -11.94
CA ALA A 181 31.53 -17.02 -13.20
C ALA A 181 32.66 -17.47 -14.14
N THR A 182 32.33 -17.61 -15.42
CA THR A 182 33.25 -18.00 -16.49
C THR A 182 33.39 -16.92 -17.56
N THR A 183 32.51 -15.91 -17.55
CA THR A 183 32.55 -14.77 -18.46
C THR A 183 32.57 -13.46 -17.69
N ARG A 184 32.94 -12.36 -18.35
CA ARG A 184 32.88 -11.01 -17.75
C ARG A 184 31.45 -10.58 -17.40
N LEU A 185 30.45 -11.05 -18.14
CA LEU A 185 29.04 -10.74 -17.85
C LEU A 185 28.56 -11.44 -16.57
N GLU A 186 29.10 -12.62 -16.28
CA GLU A 186 28.75 -13.39 -15.08
C GLU A 186 29.47 -12.94 -13.80
N ALA A 187 30.56 -12.17 -13.94
CA ALA A 187 31.48 -11.80 -12.87
C ALA A 187 31.19 -10.41 -12.31
#